data_AF-A0A2V9B779-F1
#
_entry.id   AF-A0A2V9B779-F1
#
_cell.length_a   1.000
_cell.length_b   1.000
_cell.length_c   1.000
_cell.angle_alpha   90.00
_cell.angle_beta   90.00
_cell.angle_gamma   90.00
#
_symmetry.space_group_name_H-M   'P 1'
#
loop_
_entity.id
_entity.type
_entity.pdbx_description
1 polymer ?
#
loop_
_entity_poly.entity_id
_entity_poly.type
_entity_poly.pdbx_seq_one_letter_code
_entity_poly.pdbx_strand_id
1 'polypeptide(L)'
;MDNPRDMEAHGPFDARYLAFLETITQLRPRLHRYCSRMTGSVIDGEDVVQDALFEAYRKLDQYDDSRPLAPWLFRIAHNRCIDFL
;
A
#
# COMPACT_ATOMS: atom_id res chain seq x y z
N MET A 1 -1.89 -29.28 12.79
CA MET A 1 -3.27 -29.78 12.66
C MET A 1 -4.02 -28.70 11.92
N ASP A 2 -3.93 -28.72 10.60
CA ASP A 2 -4.62 -27.76 9.73
C ASP A 2 -6.11 -28.10 9.75
N ASN A 3 -6.91 -27.20 10.31
CA ASN A 3 -8.36 -27.30 10.30
C ASN A 3 -8.86 -26.89 8.91
N PRO A 4 -9.59 -27.75 8.18
CA PRO A 4 -10.08 -27.42 6.84
C PRO A 4 -11.05 -26.22 6.81
N ARG A 5 -11.55 -25.74 7.96
CA ARG A 5 -12.39 -24.54 8.07
C ARG A 5 -11.64 -23.21 8.17
N ASP A 6 -10.32 -23.22 8.42
CA ASP A 6 -9.54 -21.98 8.45
C ASP A 6 -9.35 -21.43 7.02
N MET A 7 -9.52 -22.29 6.01
CA MET A 7 -9.48 -21.98 4.59
C MET A 7 -10.85 -21.53 4.01
N GLU A 8 -11.91 -21.51 4.82
CA GLU A 8 -13.25 -21.00 4.42
C GLU A 8 -13.54 -19.60 4.97
N ALA A 9 -12.77 -19.09 5.94
CA ALA A 9 -13.03 -17.80 6.58
C ALA A 9 -12.62 -16.58 5.74
N HIS A 10 -11.75 -16.75 4.73
CA HIS A 10 -11.32 -15.69 3.83
C HIS A 10 -11.81 -16.00 2.42
N GLY A 11 -13.06 -15.57 2.15
CA GLY A 11 -13.61 -15.56 0.80
C GLY A 11 -12.81 -14.63 -0.14
N PRO A 12 -13.04 -14.68 -1.46
CA PRO A 12 -11.99 -14.52 -2.49
C PRO A 12 -11.30 -13.15 -2.54
N PHE A 13 -11.88 -12.12 -1.93
CA PHE A 13 -11.25 -10.83 -1.67
C PHE A 13 -11.94 -10.24 -0.44
N ASP A 14 -11.30 -10.31 0.72
CA ASP A 14 -11.77 -9.64 1.93
C ASP A 14 -12.21 -8.21 1.62
N ALA A 15 -13.41 -7.82 2.09
CA ALA A 15 -13.98 -6.50 1.81
C ALA A 15 -13.03 -5.34 2.15
N ARG A 16 -12.21 -5.53 3.19
CA ARG A 16 -11.12 -4.63 3.58
C ARG A 16 -10.08 -4.45 2.48
N TYR A 17 -9.63 -5.55 1.88
CA TYR A 17 -8.66 -5.55 0.81
C TYR A 17 -9.23 -4.95 -0.48
N LEU A 18 -10.51 -5.19 -0.79
CA LEU A 18 -11.18 -4.53 -1.92
C LEU A 18 -11.25 -3.01 -1.76
N ALA A 19 -11.69 -2.53 -0.60
CA ALA A 19 -11.76 -1.09 -0.31
C ALA A 19 -10.36 -0.44 -0.36
N PHE A 20 -9.34 -1.15 0.11
CA PHE A 20 -7.95 -0.73 0.00
C PHE A 20 -7.50 -0.58 -1.46
N LEU A 21 -7.75 -1.58 -2.31
CA LEU A 21 -7.41 -1.54 -3.74
C LEU A 21 -8.11 -0.41 -4.49
N GLU A 22 -9.41 -0.17 -4.20
CA GLU A 22 -10.17 0.94 -4.77
C GLU A 22 -9.53 2.29 -4.40
N THR A 23 -9.19 2.46 -3.12
CA THR A 23 -8.58 3.70 -2.63
C THR A 23 -7.18 3.91 -3.21
N ILE A 24 -6.36 2.86 -3.31
CA ILE A 24 -5.03 2.94 -3.95
C ILE A 24 -5.14 3.43 -5.38
N THR A 25 -6.11 2.93 -6.15
CA THR A 25 -6.26 3.27 -7.56
C THR A 25 -6.39 4.80 -7.74
N GLN A 26 -7.06 5.47 -6.82
CA GLN A 26 -7.18 6.94 -6.81
C GLN A 26 -5.92 7.66 -6.32
N LEU A 27 -5.18 7.06 -5.38
CA LEU A 27 -3.99 7.67 -4.77
C LEU A 27 -2.70 7.45 -5.55
N ARG A 28 -2.60 6.35 -6.31
CA ARG A 28 -1.40 5.92 -7.03
C ARG A 28 -0.80 7.02 -7.92
N PRO A 29 -1.56 7.80 -8.72
CA PRO A 29 -0.97 8.89 -9.50
C PRO A 29 -0.33 9.98 -8.65
N ARG A 30 -0.86 10.24 -7.44
CA ARG A 30 -0.29 11.22 -6.51
C ARG A 30 0.96 10.68 -5.82
N LEU A 31 0.95 9.40 -5.43
CA LEU A 31 2.12 8.72 -4.87
C LEU A 31 3.26 8.67 -5.89
N HIS A 32 2.97 8.31 -7.14
CA HIS A 32 3.98 8.26 -8.20
C HIS A 32 4.62 9.63 -8.48
N ARG A 33 3.82 10.69 -8.56
CA ARG A 33 4.35 12.07 -8.67
C ARG A 33 5.20 12.46 -7.46
N TYR A 34 4.84 12.03 -6.27
CA TYR A 34 5.59 12.31 -5.05
C TYR A 34 6.94 11.58 -5.06
N CYS A 35 6.93 10.27 -5.27
CA CYS A 35 8.14 9.44 -5.31
C CYS A 35 9.07 9.89 -6.43
N SER A 36 8.55 10.14 -7.64
CA SER A 36 9.35 10.62 -8.78
C SER A 36 10.05 11.95 -8.50
N ARG A 37 9.45 12.82 -7.67
CA ARG A 37 10.08 14.08 -7.26
C ARG A 37 11.15 13.88 -6.20
N MET A 38 10.98 12.89 -5.32
CA MET A 38 11.98 12.56 -4.31
C MET A 38 13.20 11.86 -4.91
N THR A 39 12.97 10.89 -5.79
CA THR A 39 14.04 10.12 -6.47
C THR A 39 14.69 10.89 -7.61
N GLY A 40 14.03 11.92 -8.14
CA GLY A 40 14.47 12.63 -9.34
C GLY A 40 14.28 11.86 -10.65
N SER A 41 13.57 10.73 -10.61
CA SER A 41 13.40 9.81 -11.74
C SER A 41 12.00 9.21 -11.74
N VAL A 42 11.36 9.21 -12.91
CA VAL A 42 10.00 8.66 -13.09
C VAL A 42 9.98 7.14 -12.94
N ILE A 43 11.06 6.48 -13.37
CA ILE A 43 11.21 5.02 -13.31
C ILE A 43 11.44 4.61 -11.87
N ASP A 44 12.45 5.19 -11.21
CA ASP A 44 12.73 4.87 -9.81
C ASP A 44 11.57 5.27 -8.90
N GLY A 45 10.87 6.35 -9.24
CA GLY A 45 9.65 6.76 -8.54
C GLY A 45 8.50 5.75 -8.66
N GLU A 46 8.41 5.01 -9.78
CA GLU A 46 7.43 3.94 -9.96
C GLU A 46 7.81 2.71 -9.13
N ASP A 47 9.09 2.32 -9.13
CA ASP A 47 9.59 1.20 -8.33
C ASP A 47 9.35 1.44 -6.83
N VAL A 48 9.66 2.64 -6.34
CA VAL A 48 9.40 3.03 -4.94
C VAL A 48 7.90 3.02 -4.60
N VAL A 49 7.03 3.38 -5.54
CA VAL A 49 5.57 3.26 -5.33
C VAL A 49 5.16 1.80 -5.19
N GLN A 50 5.70 0.91 -6.01
CA GLN A 50 5.38 -0.52 -5.92
C GLN A 50 5.78 -1.09 -4.56
N ASP A 51 7.00 -0.79 -4.09
CA ASP A 51 7.48 -1.22 -2.78
C ASP A 51 6.64 -0.65 -1.63
N ALA A 52 6.21 0.62 -1.75
CA ALA A 52 5.36 1.25 -0.76
C ALA A 52 3.96 0.61 -0.70
N LEU A 53 3.37 0.28 -1.84
CA LEU A 53 2.07 -0.38 -1.91
C LEU A 53 2.14 -1.84 -1.44
N PHE A 54 3.23 -2.55 -1.72
CA PHE A 54 3.47 -3.89 -1.21
C PHE A 54 3.62 -3.90 0.31
N GLU A 55 4.39 -2.96 0.86
CA GLU A 55 4.53 -2.78 2.32
C GLU A 55 3.20 -2.42 2.98
N ALA A 56 2.40 -1.57 2.34
CA ALA A 56 1.07 -1.21 2.81
C ALA A 56 0.15 -2.43 2.84
N TYR A 57 0.12 -3.24 1.78
CA TYR A 57 -0.65 -4.48 1.74
C TYR A 57 -0.29 -5.41 2.91
N ARG A 58 1.01 -5.63 3.17
CA ARG A 58 1.48 -6.47 4.29
C ARG A 58 1.10 -5.95 5.67
N LYS A 59 0.89 -4.64 5.81
CA LYS A 59 0.52 -3.97 7.05
C LYS A 59 -0.97 -3.68 7.16
N LEU A 60 -1.76 -4.06 6.15
CA LEU A 60 -3.18 -3.71 6.08
C LEU A 60 -3.94 -4.28 7.28
N ASP A 61 -3.65 -5.49 7.72
CA ASP A 61 -4.32 -6.11 8.87
C ASP A 61 -4.12 -5.31 10.17
N GLN A 62 -3.01 -4.59 10.29
CA GLN A 62 -2.64 -3.76 11.45
C GLN A 62 -3.04 -2.29 11.28
N TYR A 63 -3.63 -1.92 10.15
CA TYR A 63 -4.07 -0.56 9.89
C TYR A 63 -5.24 -0.19 10.81
N ASP A 64 -5.23 1.05 11.30
CA ASP A 64 -6.31 1.62 12.12
C ASP A 64 -7.32 2.29 11.19
N ASP A 65 -8.46 1.62 10.95
CA ASP A 65 -9.50 2.08 10.03
C ASP A 65 -10.19 3.39 10.50
N SER A 66 -9.95 3.85 11.73
CA SER A 66 -10.43 5.16 12.20
C SER A 66 -9.62 6.33 11.62
N ARG A 67 -8.45 6.05 11.03
CA ARG A 67 -7.57 7.07 10.43
C ARG A 67 -7.78 7.16 8.92
N PRO A 68 -7.40 8.28 8.28
CA PRO A 68 -7.41 8.37 6.83
C PRO A 68 -6.27 7.57 6.18
N LEU A 69 -6.58 6.79 5.13
CA LEU A 69 -5.62 5.91 4.46
C LEU A 69 -4.51 6.69 3.73
N ALA A 70 -4.84 7.83 3.12
CA ALA A 70 -3.90 8.58 2.31
C ALA A 70 -2.64 9.05 3.10
N PRO A 71 -2.75 9.75 4.23
CA PRO A 71 -1.59 10.07 5.08
C PRO A 71 -0.76 8.85 5.48
N TRP A 72 -1.41 7.71 5.75
CA TRP A 72 -0.71 6.48 6.11
C TRP A 72 0.11 5.93 4.95
N LEU A 73 -0.44 5.90 3.73
CA LEU A 73 0.27 5.52 2.51
C LEU A 73 1.41 6.48 2.16
N PHE A 74 1.18 7.80 2.26
CA PHE A 74 2.22 8.80 2.00
C PHE A 74 3.40 8.69 2.98
N ARG A 75 3.15 8.33 4.24
CA ARG A 75 4.24 8.05 5.19
C ARG A 75 5.05 6.82 4.80
N ILE A 76 4.40 5.74 4.36
CA ILE A 76 5.11 4.55 3.87
C ILE A 76 5.96 4.92 2.64
N ALA A 77 5.36 5.59 1.66
CA ALA A 77 6.06 6.03 0.45
C ALA A 77 7.23 6.97 0.75
N HIS A 78 7.06 7.91 1.67
CA HIS A 78 8.15 8.78 2.14
C HIS A 78 9.32 7.97 2.68
N ASN A 79 9.06 7.03 3.60
CA ASN A 79 10.11 6.20 4.16
C ASN A 79 10.84 5.40 3.08
N ARG A 80 10.10 4.83 2.11
CA ARG A 80 10.71 4.12 0.98
C ARG A 80 11.55 5.02 0.09
N CYS A 81 11.12 6.27 -0.15
CA CYS A 81 11.93 7.24 -0.88
C CYS A 81 13.21 7.59 -0.11
N ILE A 82 13.16 7.71 1.23
CA ILE A 82 14.35 7.95 2.05
C ILE A 82 15.30 6.76 2.03
N ASP A 83 14.78 5.53 2.09
CA ASP A 83 15.59 4.30 2.01
C ASP A 83 16.28 4.12 0.64
N PHE A 84 15.70 4.69 -0.42
CA PHE A 84 16.22 4.61 -1.79
C PHE A 84 17.39 5.58 -2.05
N LEU A 85 17.42 6.74 -1.38
CA LEU A 85 18.38 7.84 -1.60
C LEU A 85 19.71 7.62 -0.88
#